data_AF-A0A0A8Z9L8-F1
#
_entry.id   AF-A0A0A8Z9L8-F1
#
_cell.length_a   1.000
_cell.length_b   1.000
_cell.length_c   1.000
_cell.angle_alpha   90.00
_cell.angle_beta   90.00
_cell.angle_gamma   90.00
#
_symmetry.space_group_name_H-M   'P 1'
#
loop_
_entity.id
_entity.type
_entity.pdbx_description
1 polymer ?
#
loop_
_entity_poly.entity_id
_entity_poly.type
_entity_poly.pdbx_seq_one_letter_code
_entity_poly.pdbx_strand_id
1 'polypeptide(L)' 'MRELAHDMGLRMTVPYRDWFHKDQVGGWVTVYGNLLTFATVRGTAHMVPFAQPDRALGLFQSFVSGPRLPNTTDPSTR' A
#
# COMPACT_ATOMS: atom_id res chain seq x y z
N MET A 1 -2.90 13.32 5.51
CA MET A 1 -1.71 12.58 5.04
C MET A 1 -0.79 13.38 4.14
N ARG A 2 -1.29 14.01 3.07
CA ARG A 2 -0.44 14.89 2.24
C ARG A 2 0.10 16.09 3.04
N GLU A 3 -0.74 16.69 3.87
CA GLU A 3 -0.36 17.75 4.82
C GLU A 3 0.70 17.27 5.81
N LEU A 4 0.46 16.16 6.53
CA LEU A 4 1.46 15.58 7.42
C LEU A 4 2.81 15.30 6.73
N ALA A 5 2.80 14.71 5.54
CA ALA A 5 4.03 14.45 4.80
C ALA A 5 4.73 15.75 4.37
N HIS A 6 3.97 16.80 4.07
CA HIS A 6 4.50 18.13 3.78
C HIS A 6 5.15 18.77 5.01
N ASP A 7 4.47 18.72 6.17
CA ASP A 7 4.99 19.24 7.44
C ASP A 7 6.27 18.51 7.88
N MET A 8 6.40 17.23 7.53
CA MET A 8 7.60 16.43 7.73
C MET A 8 8.69 16.65 6.65
N GLY A 9 8.47 17.53 5.67
CA GLY A 9 9.41 17.81 4.59
C GLY A 9 9.66 16.65 3.63
N LEU A 10 8.73 15.69 3.54
CA LEU A 10 8.92 14.47 2.75
C LEU A 10 8.51 14.69 1.29
N ARG A 11 9.44 14.42 0.36
CA ARG A 11 9.16 14.52 -1.08
C ARG A 11 8.46 13.27 -1.59
N MET A 12 7.30 13.46 -2.22
CA MET A 12 6.58 12.38 -2.91
C MET A 12 7.42 11.82 -4.07
N THR A 13 7.64 10.50 -4.08
CA THR A 13 8.38 9.78 -5.12
C THR A 13 7.49 8.89 -5.98
N VAL A 14 6.37 8.42 -5.43
CA VAL A 14 5.33 7.72 -6.20
C VAL A 14 4.00 8.41 -5.92
N PRO A 15 3.33 8.93 -6.97
CA PRO A 15 2.03 9.56 -6.82
C PRO A 15 0.99 8.53 -6.37
N TYR A 16 -0.14 9.03 -5.87
CA TYR A 16 -1.28 8.22 -5.48
C TYR A 16 -1.69 7.27 -6.60
N ARG A 17 -1.59 5.97 -6.34
CA ARG A 17 -1.88 4.90 -7.32
C ARG A 17 -2.46 3.67 -6.64
N ASP A 18 -3.09 2.82 -7.43
CA ASP A 18 -3.61 1.54 -6.95
C ASP A 18 -2.46 0.59 -6.60
N TRP A 19 -2.71 -0.28 -5.62
CA TRP A 19 -1.94 -1.49 -5.43
C TRP A 19 -2.83 -2.73 -5.49
N PHE A 20 -2.24 -3.84 -5.91
CA PHE A 20 -2.97 -5.07 -6.23
C PHE A 20 -2.65 -6.20 -5.26
N HIS A 21 -3.66 -7.02 -4.99
CA HIS A 21 -3.57 -8.28 -4.25
C HIS A 21 -4.44 -9.31 -4.96
N LYS A 22 -3.84 -10.41 -5.44
CA LYS A 22 -4.54 -11.47 -6.20
C LYS A 22 -5.42 -10.89 -7.33
N ASP A 23 -4.80 -10.08 -8.18
CA ASP A 23 -5.42 -9.40 -9.34
C ASP A 23 -6.58 -8.44 -9.04
N GLN A 24 -6.82 -8.13 -7.77
CA GLN A 24 -7.81 -7.16 -7.36
C GLN A 24 -7.14 -5.94 -6.75
N VAL A 25 -7.76 -4.78 -6.90
CA VAL A 25 -7.34 -3.56 -6.21
C VAL A 25 -7.45 -3.78 -4.70
N GLY A 26 -6.29 -3.90 -4.05
CA GLY A 26 -6.14 -4.02 -2.61
C GLY A 26 -6.34 -2.68 -1.90
N GLY A 27 -6.08 -1.57 -2.60
CA GLY A 27 -6.30 -0.20 -2.15
C GLY A 27 -5.38 0.77 -2.87
N TRP A 28 -4.97 1.85 -2.19
CA TRP A 28 -4.13 2.90 -2.79
C TRP A 28 -2.87 3.15 -2.00
N VAL A 29 -1.82 3.60 -2.68
CA VAL A 29 -0.52 3.88 -2.09
C VAL A 29 0.04 5.21 -2.57
N THR A 30 0.72 5.93 -1.68
CA THR A 30 1.58 7.08 -1.99
C THR A 30 2.91 6.89 -1.29
N VAL A 31 4.02 7.06 -2.01
CA VAL A 31 5.37 6.85 -1.47
C VAL A 31 6.09 8.18 -1.38
N TYR A 32 6.75 8.41 -0.25
CA TYR A 32 7.59 9.57 0.01
C TYR A 32 9.02 9.11 0.31
N GLY A 33 9.89 9.23 -0.69
CA GLY A 33 11.27 8.77 -0.60
C GLY A 33 11.38 7.25 -0.39
N ASN A 34 12.22 6.87 0.56
CA ASN A 34 12.41 5.53 1.10
C ASN A 34 11.97 5.42 2.58
N LEU A 35 11.48 6.52 3.17
CA LEU A 35 11.18 6.60 4.59
C LEU A 35 9.71 6.30 4.89
N LEU A 36 8.79 6.78 4.06
CA LEU A 36 7.36 6.69 4.32
C LEU A 36 6.61 6.16 3.11
N THR A 37 5.81 5.12 3.34
CA THR A 37 4.79 4.64 2.41
C THR A 37 3.45 4.73 3.10
N PHE A 38 2.54 5.52 2.55
CA PHE A 38 1.15 5.57 3.02
C PHE A 38 0.29 4.67 2.15
N ALA A 39 -0.32 3.65 2.74
CA ALA A 39 -1.18 2.70 2.05
C ALA A 39 -2.58 2.67 2.69
N THR A 40 -3.60 2.55 1.86
CA THR A 40 -4.98 2.27 2.26
C THR A 40 -5.36 0.88 1.81
N VAL A 41 -6.32 0.26 2.51
CA VAL A 41 -6.88 -1.03 2.14
C VAL A 41 -8.36 -0.83 1.80
N ARG A 42 -8.77 -1.24 0.59
CA ARG A 42 -10.14 -1.12 0.10
C ARG A 42 -11.06 -2.07 0.85
N GLY A 43 -12.25 -1.59 1.22
CA GLY A 43 -13.31 -2.43 1.80
C GLY A 43 -13.11 -2.78 3.27
N THR A 44 -12.38 -1.95 4.02
CA THR A 44 -12.20 -2.08 5.46
C THR A 44 -12.23 -0.71 6.13
N ALA A 45 -12.65 -0.72 7.40
CA ALA A 45 -12.53 0.42 8.30
C ALA A 45 -11.31 0.22 9.22
N HIS A 46 -11.51 0.34 10.53
CA HIS A 46 -10.46 0.40 11.54
C HIS A 46 -9.65 -0.90 11.71
N MET A 47 -10.33 -2.06 11.68
CA MET A 47 -9.68 -3.36 11.94
C MET A 47 -9.37 -4.11 10.65
N VAL A 48 -8.36 -3.64 9.92
CA VAL A 48 -7.93 -4.22 8.63
C VAL A 48 -7.66 -5.73 8.70
N PRO A 49 -6.93 -6.27 9.70
CA PRO A 49 -6.68 -7.71 9.78
C PRO A 49 -7.94 -8.54 10.03
N PHE A 50 -8.98 -7.95 10.64
CA PHE A 50 -10.26 -8.62 10.86
C PHE A 50 -11.12 -8.63 9.59
N ALA A 51 -11.24 -7.49 8.92
CA ALA A 51 -12.13 -7.34 7.76
C ALA A 51 -11.52 -7.86 6.45
N GLN A 52 -10.19 -7.77 6.30
CA GLN A 52 -9.46 -8.11 5.07
C GLN A 52 -8.15 -8.86 5.42
N PRO A 53 -8.23 -10.05 6.06
CA PRO A 53 -7.06 -10.75 6.63
C PRO A 53 -5.95 -11.01 5.60
N ASP A 54 -6.32 -11.46 4.40
CA ASP A 54 -5.38 -11.80 3.33
C ASP A 54 -4.66 -10.56 2.77
N ARG A 55 -5.38 -9.45 2.56
CA ARG A 55 -4.79 -8.17 2.15
C ARG A 55 -3.90 -7.58 3.24
N ALA A 56 -4.30 -7.74 4.51
CA ALA A 56 -3.50 -7.29 5.65
C ALA A 56 -2.16 -8.03 5.71
N LEU A 57 -2.18 -9.35 5.51
CA LEU A 57 -0.96 -10.15 5.49
C LEU A 57 -0.06 -9.78 4.30
N GLY A 58 -0.62 -9.64 3.10
CA GLY A 58 0.17 -9.23 1.92
C GLY A 58 0.82 -7.85 2.08
N LEU A 59 0.07 -6.89 2.67
CA LEU A 59 0.61 -5.58 3.03
C LEU A 59 1.75 -5.68 4.05
N PHE A 60 1.56 -6.48 5.11
CA PHE A 60 2.56 -6.68 6.15
C PHE A 60 3.83 -7.36 5.63
N GLN A 61 3.69 -8.40 4.80
CA GLN A 61 4.82 -9.07 4.16
C GLN A 61 5.61 -8.11 3.28
N SER A 62 4.94 -7.29 2.47
CA SER A 62 5.59 -6.28 1.65
C SER A 62 6.38 -5.27 2.51
N PHE A 63 5.81 -4.86 3.65
CA PHE A 63 6.47 -3.97 4.59
C PHE A 63 7.75 -4.58 5.18
N VAL A 64 7.70 -5.82 5.65
CA VAL A 64 8.85 -6.47 6.31
C VAL A 64 9.93 -6.87 5.31
N SER A 65 9.55 -7.35 4.12
CA SER A 65 10.52 -7.79 3.12
C SER A 65 11.20 -6.63 2.40
N GLY A 66 10.60 -5.44 2.36
CA GLY A 66 11.14 -4.26 1.68
C GLY A 66 10.72 -4.01 0.21
N PRO A 67 10.10 -4.94 -0.54
CA PRO A 67 9.47 -4.61 -1.81
C PRO A 67 8.35 -3.59 -1.67
N ARG A 68 8.20 -2.74 -2.69
CA ARG A 68 7.03 -1.87 -2.83
C ARG A 68 5.80 -2.70 -3.14
N LEU A 69 4.64 -2.21 -2.69
CA LEU A 69 3.36 -2.84 -3.01
C LEU A 69 3.17 -3.02 -4.54
N PRO A 70 2.61 -4.16 -5.00
CA PRO A 70 2.44 -4.44 -6.43
C PRO A 70 1.58 -3.39 -7.12
N ASN A 71 2.03 -2.89 -8.26
CA ASN A 71 1.31 -1.88 -9.06
C ASN A 71 0.71 -2.45 -10.36
N THR A 72 0.77 -3.76 -10.54
CA THR A 72 0.17 -4.49 -11.65
C THR A 72 -0.39 -5.80 -11.12
N THR A 73 -1.37 -6.35 -11.82
CA THR A 73 -1.78 -7.75 -11.70
C THR A 73 -0.57 -8.60 -12.06
N ASP A 74 -0.10 -9.44 -11.13
CA ASP A 74 1.06 -10.29 -11.40
C ASP A 74 0.65 -11.37 -12.41
N PRO A 75 1.15 -11.36 -13.65
CA PRO A 75 0.79 -12.36 -14.65
C PRO A 75 1.25 -13.78 -14.28
N SER A 76 2.09 -13.95 -13.24
CA SER A 76 2.60 -15.25 -12.80
C SER A 76 1.70 -16.01 -11.83
N THR A 77 0.58 -15.43 -11.38
CA THR A 77 -0.35 -16.09 -10.45
C THR A 77 -1.54 -16.78 -11.15
N ARG A 78 -1.43 -17.06 -12.46
CA ARG A 78 -2.45 -17.80 -13.24
C ARG A 78 -2.23 -19.30 -13.21
#